data_AF-W7IH06-F1
#
_entry.id   AF-W7IH06-F1
#
_cell.length_a   1.000
_cell.length_b   1.000
_cell.length_c   1.000
_cell.angle_alpha   90.00
_cell.angle_beta   90.00
_cell.angle_gamma   90.00
#
_symmetry.space_group_name_H-M   'P 1'
#
loop_
_entity.id
_entity.type
_entity.pdbx_description
1 polymer ?
#
loop_
_entity_poly.entity_id
_entity_poly.type
_entity_poly.pdbx_seq_one_letter_code
_entity_poly.pdbx_strand_id
1 'polypeptide(L)'
;MGAVFAQLNQGSSVTSGLRKVDKTEMTHKNPSLRASSLVSASPNSRAKSPGPQAKPKPAHMKQKKPPKMELDGNKWTIENYENEEKVVLDGLEINQSVFVFRCKNTTIQIKGKLNAVSMNECEKTNVVLETLVAGIDVIKSKKFAFQVLGSVPTITVDQSDGGTLYVGKDSTGIEVYTSKTTAFNVYVPGEREDDDYIECPIPEQIKSSVKGKTLVSEIVEHAG
;
A
#
# COMPACT_ATOMS: atom_id res chain seq x y z
N MET A 1 14.88 -50.51 38.01
CA MET A 1 14.53 -49.81 36.75
C MET A 1 13.53 -50.57 35.85
N GLY A 2 12.83 -51.62 36.34
CA GLY A 2 11.93 -52.44 35.51
C GLY A 2 10.42 -52.13 35.58
N ALA A 3 9.96 -51.32 36.55
CA ALA A 3 8.53 -51.05 36.72
C ALA A 3 7.97 -50.02 35.72
N VAL A 4 8.78 -49.04 35.31
CA VAL A 4 8.37 -47.93 34.43
C VAL A 4 8.14 -48.37 32.98
N PHE A 5 8.89 -49.37 32.50
CA PHE A 5 8.74 -49.88 31.13
C PHE A 5 7.62 -50.91 30.98
N ALA A 6 7.19 -51.56 32.06
CA ALA A 6 6.04 -52.47 32.04
C ALA A 6 4.71 -51.74 31.90
N GLN A 7 4.62 -50.50 32.37
CA GLN A 7 3.41 -49.67 32.27
C GLN A 7 3.21 -49.07 30.87
N LEU A 8 4.31 -48.88 30.13
CA LEU A 8 4.31 -48.39 28.74
C LEU A 8 3.90 -49.47 27.72
N ASN A 9 4.11 -50.76 28.02
CA ASN A 9 3.86 -51.85 27.07
C ASN A 9 2.43 -52.45 27.17
N GLN A 10 1.48 -51.73 27.78
CA GLN A 10 0.10 -52.18 27.97
C GLN A 10 -0.82 -51.92 26.76
N GLY A 11 -0.30 -51.32 25.68
CA GLY A 11 -1.03 -51.12 24.42
C GLY A 11 -2.39 -50.43 24.60
N SER A 12 -3.41 -50.87 23.85
CA SER A 12 -4.78 -50.35 23.90
C SER A 12 -5.49 -50.56 25.25
N SER A 13 -4.93 -51.38 26.15
CA SER A 13 -5.50 -51.62 27.48
C SER A 13 -5.22 -50.47 28.46
N VAL A 14 -4.30 -49.54 28.14
CA VAL A 14 -3.97 -48.39 29.00
C VAL A 14 -5.15 -47.43 29.20
N THR A 15 -6.14 -47.44 28.30
CA THR A 15 -7.34 -46.58 28.37
C THR A 15 -8.43 -47.14 29.30
N SER A 16 -8.28 -48.35 29.83
CA SER A 16 -9.26 -48.99 30.71
C SER A 16 -9.32 -48.37 32.11
N GLY A 17 -8.23 -47.73 32.56
CA GLY A 17 -8.16 -47.01 33.84
C GLY A 17 -8.59 -45.55 33.79
N LEU A 18 -8.91 -45.02 32.60
CA LEU A 18 -9.34 -43.62 32.45
C LEU A 18 -10.85 -43.51 32.70
N ARG A 19 -11.27 -42.51 33.50
CA ARG A 19 -12.68 -42.18 33.71
C ARG A 19 -13.32 -41.92 32.35
N LYS A 20 -14.32 -42.73 31.99
CA LYS A 20 -15.13 -42.49 30.79
C LYS A 20 -16.00 -41.27 31.05
N VAL A 21 -15.82 -40.26 30.20
CA VAL A 21 -16.57 -39.00 30.27
C VAL A 21 -17.86 -39.19 29.49
N ASP A 22 -19.00 -38.97 30.15
CA ASP A 22 -20.30 -39.10 29.50
C ASP A 22 -20.54 -37.95 28.51
N LYS A 23 -21.35 -38.20 27.47
CA LYS A 23 -21.62 -37.19 26.42
C LYS A 23 -22.19 -35.89 26.98
N THR A 24 -22.83 -35.94 28.15
CA THR A 24 -23.38 -34.78 28.87
C THR A 24 -22.30 -33.89 29.45
N GLU A 25 -21.09 -34.40 29.69
CA GLU A 25 -19.90 -33.70 30.21
C GLU A 25 -18.99 -33.17 29.07
N MET A 26 -19.28 -33.51 27.81
CA MET A 26 -18.52 -33.03 26.65
C MET A 26 -18.99 -31.64 26.20
N THR A 27 -18.15 -30.62 26.40
CA THR A 27 -18.45 -29.21 26.07
C THR A 27 -18.75 -28.93 24.59
N HIS A 28 -18.42 -29.84 23.67
CA HIS A 28 -18.78 -29.73 22.25
C HIS A 28 -20.12 -30.38 21.89
N LYS A 29 -20.64 -31.26 22.75
CA LYS A 29 -21.96 -31.90 22.57
C LYS A 29 -23.04 -31.30 23.46
N ASN A 30 -22.64 -30.58 24.51
CA ASN A 30 -23.55 -29.88 25.40
C ASN A 30 -23.17 -28.38 25.51
N PRO A 31 -23.77 -27.51 24.67
CA PRO A 31 -23.48 -26.08 24.64
C PRO A 31 -23.70 -25.35 25.99
N SER A 32 -24.56 -25.89 26.86
CA SER A 32 -24.85 -25.31 28.18
C SER A 32 -23.64 -25.31 29.12
N LEU A 33 -22.71 -26.26 28.97
CA LEU A 33 -21.46 -26.33 29.76
C LEU A 33 -20.44 -25.24 29.41
N ARG A 34 -20.64 -24.53 28.29
CA ARG A 34 -19.77 -23.40 27.91
C ARG A 34 -20.15 -22.12 28.65
N ALA A 35 -21.36 -22.06 29.22
CA ALA A 35 -21.88 -20.84 29.84
C ALA A 35 -21.33 -20.57 31.25
N SER A 36 -20.71 -21.56 31.92
CA SER A 36 -20.31 -21.45 33.34
C SER A 36 -18.87 -20.97 33.58
N SER A 37 -18.17 -20.43 32.58
CA SER A 37 -16.85 -19.78 32.77
C SER A 37 -16.94 -18.32 33.26
N LEU A 38 -18.07 -17.93 33.88
CA LEU A 38 -18.15 -16.66 34.60
C LEU A 38 -17.54 -16.85 35.99
N VAL A 39 -16.22 -16.75 36.06
CA VAL A 39 -15.53 -16.58 37.34
C VAL A 39 -15.91 -15.20 37.86
N SER A 40 -16.76 -15.13 38.89
CA SER A 40 -17.08 -13.88 39.57
C SER A 40 -15.81 -13.32 40.20
N ALA A 41 -15.31 -12.19 39.70
CA ALA A 41 -14.18 -11.50 40.27
C ALA A 41 -14.59 -10.84 41.60
N SER A 42 -14.07 -11.33 42.73
CA SER A 42 -14.03 -10.56 43.96
C SER A 42 -13.12 -9.33 43.78
N PRO A 43 -13.44 -8.18 44.41
CA PRO A 43 -12.64 -6.98 44.28
C PRO A 43 -11.44 -7.09 45.23
N ASN A 44 -10.30 -7.58 44.74
CA ASN A 44 -9.05 -7.28 45.40
C ASN A 44 -7.92 -7.05 44.39
N SER A 45 -7.27 -5.91 44.59
CA SER A 45 -6.30 -5.27 43.70
C SER A 45 -5.00 -6.06 43.59
N ARG A 46 -4.66 -6.49 42.37
CA ARG A 46 -3.27 -6.73 41.99
C ARG A 46 -3.07 -6.35 40.53
N ALA A 47 -2.27 -5.30 40.31
CA ALA A 47 -1.89 -4.83 38.99
C ALA A 47 -1.16 -5.97 38.25
N LYS A 48 -1.72 -6.41 37.12
CA LYS A 48 -1.07 -7.35 36.22
C LYS A 48 0.08 -6.63 35.52
N SER A 49 1.29 -7.16 35.67
CA SER A 49 2.47 -6.75 34.91
C SER A 49 2.15 -6.76 33.41
N PRO A 50 2.67 -5.81 32.60
CA PRO A 50 2.43 -5.83 31.17
C PRO A 50 2.99 -7.12 30.57
N GLY A 51 2.12 -7.95 30.00
CA GLY A 51 2.55 -9.11 29.23
C GLY A 51 3.41 -8.67 28.03
N PRO A 52 4.27 -9.56 27.49
CA PRO A 52 5.13 -9.24 26.35
C PRO A 52 4.29 -8.68 25.19
N GLN A 53 4.74 -7.56 24.63
CA GLN A 53 4.06 -6.86 23.53
C GLN A 53 3.77 -7.85 22.39
N ALA A 54 2.49 -7.98 22.05
CA ALA A 54 2.05 -8.81 20.94
C ALA A 54 2.78 -8.36 19.67
N LYS A 55 3.53 -9.27 19.05
CA LYS A 55 4.17 -9.04 17.75
C LYS A 55 3.13 -8.49 16.77
N PRO A 56 3.46 -7.48 15.94
CA PRO A 56 2.51 -6.89 15.01
C PRO A 56 1.92 -8.00 14.12
N LYS A 57 0.58 -8.06 14.07
CA LYS A 57 -0.13 -9.07 13.29
C LYS A 57 0.35 -9.02 11.83
N PRO A 58 0.58 -10.17 11.18
CA PRO A 58 1.04 -10.21 9.79
C PRO A 58 0.07 -9.45 8.89
N ALA A 59 0.62 -8.72 7.90
CA ALA A 59 -0.11 -7.79 7.03
C ALA A 59 -1.37 -8.41 6.38
N HIS A 60 -1.37 -9.74 6.19
CA HIS A 60 -2.46 -10.51 5.63
C HIS A 60 -3.72 -10.63 6.53
N MET A 61 -3.64 -10.19 7.80
CA MET A 61 -4.76 -10.17 8.75
C MET A 61 -5.28 -8.75 9.07
N LYS A 62 -4.81 -7.72 8.36
CA LYS A 62 -5.49 -6.41 8.40
C LYS A 62 -6.78 -6.54 7.61
N GLN A 63 -7.93 -6.37 8.28
CA GLN A 63 -9.22 -6.29 7.60
C GLN A 63 -9.15 -5.17 6.55
N LYS A 64 -9.42 -5.53 5.30
CA LYS A 64 -9.46 -4.57 4.19
C LYS A 64 -10.64 -3.64 4.40
N LYS A 65 -10.40 -2.34 4.28
CA LYS A 65 -11.48 -1.35 4.25
C LYS A 65 -12.23 -1.47 2.91
N PRO A 66 -13.53 -1.18 2.88
CA PRO A 66 -14.27 -1.16 1.62
C PRO A 66 -13.72 -0.09 0.66
N PRO A 67 -13.81 -0.31 -0.66
CA PRO A 67 -13.57 0.73 -1.65
C PRO A 67 -14.46 1.95 -1.38
N LYS A 68 -13.91 3.15 -1.57
CA LYS A 68 -14.61 4.38 -1.28
C LYS A 68 -14.19 5.48 -2.25
N MET A 69 -15.19 6.15 -2.82
CA MET A 69 -15.02 7.33 -3.67
C MET A 69 -16.00 8.38 -3.19
N GLU A 70 -15.49 9.46 -2.58
CA GLU A 70 -16.33 10.55 -2.08
C GLU A 70 -15.64 11.91 -2.24
N LEU A 71 -16.45 12.96 -2.29
CA LEU A 71 -16.02 14.34 -2.23
C LEU A 71 -16.20 14.85 -0.80
N ASP A 72 -15.11 15.31 -0.18
CA ASP A 72 -15.12 16.02 1.09
C ASP A 72 -14.61 17.44 0.87
N GLY A 73 -15.52 18.43 0.95
CA GLY A 73 -15.24 19.80 0.58
C GLY A 73 -14.80 19.93 -0.89
N ASN A 74 -13.52 20.26 -1.10
CA ASN A 74 -12.90 20.34 -2.44
C ASN A 74 -11.96 19.16 -2.74
N LYS A 75 -11.95 18.12 -1.91
CA LYS A 75 -11.03 17.00 -2.05
C LYS A 75 -11.78 15.71 -2.35
N TRP A 76 -11.57 15.17 -3.53
CA TRP A 76 -11.98 13.82 -3.88
C TRP A 76 -11.04 12.81 -3.25
N THR A 77 -11.59 11.80 -2.59
CA THR A 77 -10.83 10.67 -2.05
C THR A 77 -11.25 9.39 -2.77
N ILE A 78 -10.30 8.73 -3.43
CA ILE A 78 -10.44 7.41 -4.03
C ILE A 78 -9.57 6.46 -3.23
N GLU A 79 -10.17 5.61 -2.40
CA GLU A 79 -9.43 4.73 -1.51
C GLU A 79 -9.84 3.26 -1.55
N ASN A 80 -8.87 2.37 -1.30
CA ASN A 80 -9.03 0.92 -1.14
C ASN A 80 -9.64 0.19 -2.35
N TYR A 81 -9.55 0.73 -3.57
CA TYR A 81 -9.92 0.01 -4.79
C TYR A 81 -8.88 -1.07 -5.12
N GLU A 82 -9.32 -2.30 -5.38
CA GLU A 82 -8.42 -3.42 -5.71
C GLU A 82 -8.91 -4.22 -6.92
N ASN A 83 -8.03 -4.44 -7.90
CA ASN A 83 -8.31 -5.22 -9.13
C ASN A 83 -9.44 -4.65 -9.98
N GLU A 84 -9.48 -3.33 -10.07
CA GLU A 84 -10.53 -2.62 -10.80
C GLU A 84 -9.98 -2.13 -12.13
N GLU A 85 -10.50 -2.68 -13.22
CA GLU A 85 -10.00 -2.37 -14.57
C GLU A 85 -10.13 -0.88 -14.89
N LYS A 86 -11.18 -0.23 -14.38
CA LYS A 86 -11.46 1.17 -14.68
C LYS A 86 -12.34 1.82 -13.61
N VAL A 87 -11.80 2.84 -12.94
CA VAL A 87 -12.51 3.77 -12.06
C VAL A 87 -12.53 5.14 -12.73
N VAL A 88 -13.70 5.70 -13.02
CA VAL A 88 -13.82 7.00 -13.70
C VAL A 88 -14.30 8.05 -12.71
N LEU A 89 -13.61 9.19 -12.70
CA LEU A 89 -14.02 10.39 -11.99
C LEU A 89 -14.19 11.53 -13.01
N ASP A 90 -15.40 12.07 -13.10
CA ASP A 90 -15.79 13.14 -14.01
C ASP A 90 -16.54 14.27 -13.26
N GLY A 91 -16.93 15.32 -13.98
CA GLY A 91 -17.65 16.46 -13.39
C GLY A 91 -16.84 17.28 -12.38
N LEU A 92 -15.51 17.31 -12.54
CA LEU A 92 -14.59 17.97 -11.62
C LEU A 92 -14.51 19.48 -11.82
N GLU A 93 -14.28 20.19 -10.72
CA GLU A 93 -14.04 21.64 -10.73
C GLU A 93 -12.54 21.97 -10.61
N ILE A 94 -12.13 23.12 -11.15
CA ILE A 94 -10.72 23.54 -11.20
C ILE A 94 -10.04 23.70 -9.83
N ASN A 95 -10.82 24.01 -8.79
CA ASN A 95 -10.36 24.18 -7.41
C ASN A 95 -10.31 22.86 -6.63
N GLN A 96 -10.79 21.75 -7.22
CA GLN A 96 -10.82 20.46 -6.57
C GLN A 96 -9.48 19.73 -6.71
N SER A 97 -9.18 18.85 -5.76
CA SER A 97 -7.99 17.99 -5.80
C SER A 97 -8.38 16.54 -5.59
N VAL A 98 -7.64 15.60 -6.17
CA VAL A 98 -7.91 14.17 -6.06
C VAL A 98 -6.83 13.50 -5.23
N PHE A 99 -7.24 12.68 -4.27
CA PHE A 99 -6.37 11.90 -3.42
C PHE A 99 -6.65 10.41 -3.59
N VAL A 100 -5.67 9.70 -4.16
CA VAL A 100 -5.70 8.27 -4.40
C VAL A 100 -4.93 7.57 -3.28
N PHE A 101 -5.59 6.70 -2.53
CA PHE A 101 -4.99 6.08 -1.34
C PHE A 101 -5.22 4.57 -1.29
N ARG A 102 -4.14 3.80 -1.14
CA ARG A 102 -4.21 2.33 -0.99
C ARG A 102 -4.98 1.61 -2.10
N CYS A 103 -4.91 2.13 -3.32
CA CYS A 103 -5.42 1.43 -4.49
C CYS A 103 -4.39 0.40 -4.97
N LYS A 104 -4.85 -0.75 -5.44
CA LYS A 104 -3.98 -1.82 -5.95
C LYS A 104 -4.50 -2.44 -7.24
N ASN A 105 -3.63 -2.58 -8.25
CA ASN A 105 -3.98 -3.19 -9.53
C ASN A 105 -5.23 -2.53 -10.15
N THR A 106 -5.23 -1.20 -10.20
CA THR A 106 -6.41 -0.41 -10.56
C THR A 106 -6.03 0.70 -11.54
N THR A 107 -6.88 0.95 -12.54
CA THR A 107 -6.72 2.12 -13.42
C THR A 107 -7.78 3.18 -13.09
N ILE A 108 -7.34 4.40 -12.84
CA ILE A 108 -8.19 5.55 -12.49
C ILE A 108 -8.12 6.56 -13.65
N GLN A 109 -9.26 6.95 -14.17
CA GLN A 109 -9.39 7.97 -15.21
C GLN A 109 -10.03 9.23 -14.62
N ILE A 110 -9.26 10.31 -14.54
CA ILE A 110 -9.67 11.62 -14.03
C ILE A 110 -9.89 12.54 -15.23
N LYS A 111 -11.15 12.94 -15.45
CA LYS A 111 -11.54 13.76 -16.61
C LYS A 111 -11.70 15.22 -16.22
N GLY A 112 -11.28 16.13 -17.10
CA GLY A 112 -11.35 17.56 -16.91
C GLY A 112 -10.10 18.17 -16.26
N LYS A 113 -10.23 19.47 -15.93
CA LYS A 113 -9.17 20.28 -15.34
C LYS A 113 -9.41 20.49 -13.85
N LEU A 114 -8.41 20.15 -13.04
CA LEU A 114 -8.46 20.25 -11.57
C LEU A 114 -7.16 20.84 -11.02
N ASN A 115 -7.09 21.02 -9.71
CA ASN A 115 -5.93 21.65 -9.08
C ASN A 115 -4.74 20.69 -9.01
N ALA A 116 -4.89 19.54 -8.33
CA ALA A 116 -3.79 18.62 -8.07
C ALA A 116 -4.27 17.17 -7.93
N VAL A 117 -3.35 16.23 -8.12
CA VAL A 117 -3.56 14.80 -7.86
C VAL A 117 -2.46 14.30 -6.92
N SER A 118 -2.84 13.62 -5.85
CA SER A 118 -1.88 13.00 -4.93
C SER A 118 -2.16 11.50 -4.80
N MET A 119 -1.15 10.67 -4.99
CA MET A 119 -1.19 9.22 -4.85
C MET A 119 -0.35 8.77 -3.65
N ASN A 120 -0.92 7.95 -2.77
CA ASN A 120 -0.24 7.49 -1.57
C ASN A 120 -0.51 6.01 -1.27
N GLU A 121 0.53 5.26 -0.91
CA GLU A 121 0.48 3.83 -0.57
C GLU A 121 -0.21 2.95 -1.64
N CYS A 122 -0.03 3.27 -2.93
CA CYS A 122 -0.65 2.52 -4.04
C CYS A 122 0.31 1.50 -4.67
N GLU A 123 -0.21 0.42 -5.24
CA GLU A 123 0.61 -0.62 -5.88
C GLU A 123 0.01 -1.06 -7.22
N LYS A 124 0.74 -0.97 -8.34
CA LYS A 124 0.21 -1.26 -9.69
C LYS A 124 -1.03 -0.43 -10.02
N THR A 125 -1.01 0.85 -9.65
CA THR A 125 -2.12 1.76 -9.88
C THR A 125 -1.75 2.76 -10.96
N ASN A 126 -2.60 2.83 -11.99
CA ASN A 126 -2.42 3.70 -13.13
C ASN A 126 -3.40 4.86 -13.05
N VAL A 127 -2.95 6.08 -13.37
CA VAL A 127 -3.80 7.27 -13.38
C VAL A 127 -3.68 7.95 -14.74
N VAL A 128 -4.81 8.08 -15.43
CA VAL A 128 -4.92 8.88 -16.66
C VAL A 128 -5.60 10.19 -16.29
N LEU A 129 -4.98 11.32 -16.61
CA LEU A 129 -5.51 12.64 -16.28
C LEU A 129 -5.30 13.63 -17.44
N GLU A 130 -6.10 14.68 -17.47
CA GLU A 130 -6.00 15.73 -18.50
C GLU A 130 -5.06 16.85 -18.06
N THR A 131 -5.59 17.87 -17.38
CA THR A 131 -4.83 19.09 -17.03
C THR A 131 -4.86 19.35 -15.53
N LEU A 132 -3.70 19.66 -14.96
CA LEU A 132 -3.58 20.11 -13.56
C LEU A 132 -3.06 21.53 -13.50
N VAL A 133 -3.60 22.31 -12.56
CA VAL A 133 -3.11 23.66 -12.29
C VAL A 133 -1.80 23.62 -11.50
N ALA A 134 -1.69 22.71 -10.53
CA ALA A 134 -0.58 22.64 -9.59
C ALA A 134 0.38 21.49 -9.88
N GLY A 135 -0.06 20.23 -9.86
CA GLY A 135 0.87 19.12 -10.10
C GLY A 135 0.44 17.77 -9.52
N ILE A 136 1.36 16.82 -9.62
CA ILE A 136 1.18 15.44 -9.16
C ILE A 136 2.12 15.17 -7.98
N ASP A 137 1.60 14.58 -6.91
CA ASP A 137 2.42 14.06 -5.80
C ASP A 137 2.27 12.55 -5.69
N VAL A 138 3.39 11.82 -5.67
CA VAL A 138 3.41 10.36 -5.52
C VAL A 138 4.26 10.00 -4.30
N ILE A 139 3.65 9.33 -3.33
CA ILE A 139 4.31 9.00 -2.06
C ILE A 139 4.13 7.50 -1.77
N LYS A 140 5.21 6.81 -1.38
CA LYS A 140 5.16 5.42 -0.92
C LYS A 140 4.42 4.45 -1.85
N SER A 141 4.50 4.68 -3.15
CA SER A 141 3.76 3.90 -4.14
C SER A 141 4.70 3.05 -4.99
N LYS A 142 4.18 1.96 -5.56
CA LYS A 142 4.98 0.99 -6.30
C LYS A 142 4.35 0.61 -7.62
N LYS A 143 5.16 0.47 -8.67
CA LYS A 143 4.71 0.09 -10.03
C LYS A 143 3.55 0.97 -10.51
N PHE A 144 3.63 2.27 -10.26
CA PHE A 144 2.58 3.21 -10.65
C PHE A 144 2.81 3.73 -12.06
N ALA A 145 1.76 4.16 -12.73
CA ALA A 145 1.88 4.89 -14.00
C ALA A 145 0.98 6.12 -14.02
N PHE A 146 1.49 7.23 -14.54
CA PHE A 146 0.70 8.42 -14.85
C PHE A 146 0.72 8.65 -16.36
N GLN A 147 -0.44 8.92 -16.96
CA GLN A 147 -0.57 9.39 -18.32
C GLN A 147 -1.23 10.75 -18.33
N VAL A 148 -0.50 11.76 -18.79
CA VAL A 148 -0.97 13.13 -18.89
C VAL A 148 -1.43 13.38 -20.33
N LEU A 149 -2.72 13.65 -20.51
CA LEU A 149 -3.30 13.94 -21.82
C LEU A 149 -3.21 15.44 -22.17
N GLY A 150 -3.22 16.32 -21.16
CA GLY A 150 -3.14 17.77 -21.33
C GLY A 150 -1.84 18.34 -20.75
N SER A 151 -1.97 19.37 -19.91
CA SER A 151 -0.83 20.09 -19.32
C SER A 151 -0.71 19.87 -17.81
N VAL A 152 0.49 19.53 -17.34
CA VAL A 152 0.86 19.44 -15.92
C VAL A 152 2.23 20.08 -15.71
N PRO A 153 2.40 21.01 -14.75
CA PRO A 153 3.66 21.74 -14.59
C PRO A 153 4.71 20.95 -13.80
N THR A 154 4.31 20.10 -12.83
CA THR A 154 5.27 19.34 -12.02
C THR A 154 4.74 17.99 -11.54
N ILE A 155 5.67 17.07 -11.30
CA ILE A 155 5.48 15.84 -10.57
C ILE A 155 6.55 15.68 -9.48
N THR A 156 6.13 15.34 -8.27
CA THR A 156 7.03 14.95 -7.17
C THR A 156 6.83 13.49 -6.83
N VAL A 157 7.91 12.73 -6.74
CA VAL A 157 7.90 11.29 -6.40
C VAL A 157 8.82 11.02 -5.21
N ASP A 158 8.22 10.67 -4.08
CA ASP A 158 8.92 10.38 -2.82
C ASP A 158 8.70 8.94 -2.35
N GLN A 159 9.76 8.29 -1.87
CA GLN A 159 9.75 6.96 -1.25
C GLN A 159 9.04 5.88 -2.10
N SER A 160 9.15 5.97 -3.42
CA SER A 160 8.38 5.12 -4.35
C SER A 160 9.30 4.27 -5.23
N ASP A 161 8.79 3.17 -5.78
CA ASP A 161 9.61 2.18 -6.50
C ASP A 161 8.90 1.61 -7.73
N GLY A 162 9.49 1.80 -8.91
CA GLY A 162 8.87 1.44 -10.19
C GLY A 162 7.78 2.44 -10.55
N GLY A 163 8.11 3.43 -11.37
CA GLY A 163 7.17 4.45 -11.82
C GLY A 163 7.29 4.69 -13.31
N THR A 164 6.19 5.07 -13.94
CA THR A 164 6.20 5.52 -15.33
C THR A 164 5.37 6.79 -15.48
N LEU A 165 5.90 7.79 -16.16
CA LEU A 165 5.17 8.99 -16.53
C LEU A 165 5.15 9.10 -18.05
N TYR A 166 3.96 9.09 -18.65
CA TYR A 166 3.75 9.45 -20.05
C TYR A 166 3.36 10.93 -20.13
N VAL A 167 4.23 11.72 -20.76
CA VAL A 167 4.06 13.16 -20.89
C VAL A 167 3.17 13.48 -22.09
N GLY A 168 2.19 14.36 -21.90
CA GLY A 168 1.37 14.88 -23.00
C GLY A 168 2.17 15.88 -23.85
N LYS A 169 1.78 16.07 -25.12
CA LYS A 169 2.43 17.06 -26.01
C LYS A 169 2.41 18.48 -25.43
N ASP A 170 1.39 18.80 -24.63
CA ASP A 170 1.22 20.11 -23.97
C ASP A 170 1.95 20.21 -22.60
N SER A 171 2.70 19.18 -22.20
CA SER A 171 3.43 19.07 -20.93
C SER A 171 4.95 18.96 -21.10
N THR A 172 5.51 19.37 -22.23
CA THR A 172 6.95 19.23 -22.53
C THR A 172 7.88 20.00 -21.57
N GLY A 173 7.34 20.93 -20.78
CA GLY A 173 8.05 21.66 -19.72
C GLY A 173 7.85 21.13 -18.31
N ILE A 174 7.34 19.90 -18.12
CA ILE A 174 7.06 19.34 -16.79
C ILE A 174 8.35 19.16 -15.97
N GLU A 175 8.34 19.66 -14.74
CA GLU A 175 9.45 19.51 -13.79
C GLU A 175 9.28 18.25 -12.94
N VAL A 176 10.33 17.43 -12.85
CA VAL A 176 10.31 16.16 -12.14
C VAL A 176 11.20 16.23 -10.91
N TYR A 177 10.61 16.07 -9.72
CA TYR A 177 11.33 15.99 -8.45
C TYR A 177 11.28 14.58 -7.90
N THR A 178 12.43 14.02 -7.51
CA THR A 178 12.51 12.69 -6.90
C THR A 178 13.24 12.70 -5.56
N SER A 179 12.78 11.85 -4.64
CA SER A 179 13.42 11.62 -3.35
C SER A 179 13.23 10.17 -2.93
N LYS A 180 14.32 9.44 -2.68
CA LYS A 180 14.29 8.01 -2.31
C LYS A 180 13.42 7.18 -3.25
N THR A 181 13.56 7.42 -4.55
CA THR A 181 12.76 6.80 -5.60
C THR A 181 13.67 5.98 -6.51
N THR A 182 13.21 4.81 -6.92
CA THR A 182 13.91 3.87 -7.81
C THR A 182 13.06 3.46 -8.99
N ALA A 183 13.68 3.10 -10.10
CA ALA A 183 13.09 2.66 -11.36
C ALA A 183 11.98 3.59 -11.87
N PHE A 184 12.24 4.89 -11.93
CA PHE A 184 11.29 5.88 -12.46
C PHE A 184 11.67 6.33 -13.86
N ASN A 185 10.77 6.12 -14.82
CA ASN A 185 10.99 6.43 -16.23
C ASN A 185 9.97 7.47 -16.71
N VAL A 186 10.45 8.44 -17.50
CA VAL A 186 9.62 9.45 -18.15
C VAL A 186 9.61 9.18 -19.65
N TYR A 187 8.43 9.10 -20.24
CA TYR A 187 8.22 8.90 -21.67
C TYR A 187 7.81 10.25 -22.27
N VAL A 188 8.72 10.82 -23.06
CA VAL A 188 8.55 12.12 -23.72
C VAL A 188 8.00 11.89 -25.13
N PRO A 189 6.94 12.57 -25.56
CA PRO A 189 6.40 12.39 -26.91
C PRO A 189 7.41 12.84 -27.97
N GLY A 190 7.43 12.14 -29.11
CA GLY A 190 8.23 12.57 -30.26
C GLY A 190 7.71 13.85 -30.92
N GLU A 191 8.44 14.35 -31.92
CA GLU A 191 8.16 15.65 -32.55
C GLU A 191 6.86 15.64 -33.38
N ARG A 192 6.53 14.50 -34.00
CA ARG A 192 5.36 14.32 -34.85
C ARG A 192 4.27 13.51 -34.15
N GLU A 193 3.06 13.52 -34.72
CA GLU A 193 1.93 12.85 -34.08
C GLU A 193 2.06 11.33 -33.96
N ASP A 194 2.74 10.72 -34.91
CA ASP A 194 2.92 9.26 -35.00
C ASP A 194 4.30 8.80 -34.50
N ASP A 195 5.10 9.70 -33.94
CA ASP A 195 6.40 9.35 -33.40
C ASP A 195 6.23 8.58 -32.08
N ASP A 196 7.05 7.54 -31.92
CA ASP A 196 7.11 6.78 -30.68
C ASP A 196 7.60 7.67 -29.51
N TYR A 197 7.18 7.30 -28.31
CA TYR A 197 7.69 7.93 -27.10
C TYR A 197 9.18 7.63 -26.90
N ILE A 198 9.93 8.64 -26.51
CA ILE A 198 11.33 8.52 -26.10
C ILE A 198 11.36 8.21 -24.60
N GLU A 199 11.97 7.09 -24.24
CA GLU A 199 12.16 6.71 -22.84
C GLU A 199 13.36 7.44 -22.23
N CYS A 200 13.11 8.14 -21.13
CA CYS A 200 14.09 8.90 -20.37
C CYS A 200 14.09 8.43 -18.91
N PRO A 201 15.02 7.54 -18.51
CA PRO A 201 15.13 7.11 -17.12
C PRO A 201 15.58 8.26 -16.22
N ILE A 202 14.97 8.40 -15.04
CA ILE A 202 15.40 9.38 -14.04
C ILE A 202 16.67 8.88 -13.33
N PRO A 203 17.72 9.70 -13.20
CA PRO A 203 18.92 9.30 -12.48
C PRO A 203 18.65 9.03 -11.00
N GLU A 204 19.21 7.94 -10.48
CA GLU A 204 18.97 7.49 -9.10
C GLU A 204 20.18 7.65 -8.18
N GLN A 205 21.36 7.93 -8.74
CA GLN A 205 22.61 8.01 -8.01
C GLN A 205 23.23 9.40 -8.14
N ILE A 206 23.62 9.96 -7.00
CA ILE A 206 24.36 11.22 -6.90
C ILE A 206 25.74 10.87 -6.35
N LYS A 207 26.79 11.24 -7.06
CA LYS A 207 28.16 11.13 -6.59
C LYS A 207 28.54 12.42 -5.88
N SER A 208 28.83 12.33 -4.59
CA SER A 208 29.37 13.44 -3.82
C SER A 208 30.87 13.24 -3.58
N SER A 209 31.68 14.22 -3.97
CA SER A 209 33.14 14.19 -3.82
C SER A 209 33.62 15.38 -2.98
N VAL A 210 34.55 15.14 -2.07
CA VAL A 210 35.22 16.21 -1.30
C VAL A 210 36.31 16.82 -2.17
N LYS A 211 36.18 18.11 -2.52
CA LYS A 211 37.19 18.87 -3.26
C LYS A 211 37.70 20.00 -2.37
N GLY A 212 38.85 19.77 -1.74
CA GLY A 212 39.39 20.71 -0.74
C GLY A 212 38.49 20.78 0.50
N LYS A 213 37.90 21.95 0.76
CA LYS A 213 36.98 22.19 1.91
C LYS A 213 35.50 22.21 1.51
N THR A 214 35.16 21.91 0.25
CA THR A 214 33.78 21.91 -0.23
C THR A 214 33.35 20.51 -0.67
N LEU A 215 32.04 20.28 -0.63
CA LEU A 215 31.42 19.09 -1.20
C LEU A 215 30.83 19.47 -2.57
N VAL A 216 31.15 18.68 -3.59
CA VAL A 216 30.60 18.83 -4.94
C VAL A 216 29.80 17.57 -5.28
N SER A 217 28.57 17.75 -5.73
CA SER A 217 27.67 16.66 -6.12
C SER A 217 27.39 16.70 -7.62
N GLU A 218 27.45 15.55 -8.26
CA GLU A 218 27.13 15.35 -9.68
C GLU A 218 26.20 14.15 -9.83
N ILE A 219 25.33 14.20 -10.83
CA ILE A 219 24.45 13.07 -11.18
C ILE A 219 25.32 11.99 -11.84
N VAL A 220 25.12 10.73 -11.44
CA VAL A 220 25.75 9.59 -12.12
C VAL A 220 24.87 9.21 -13.30
N GLU A 221 25.36 9.51 -14.50
CA GLU A 221 24.73 9.07 -15.74
C GLU A 221 25.15 7.62 -16.02
N HIS A 222 24.21 6.69 -15.88
CA HIS A 222 24.37 5.34 -16.39
C HIS A 222 23.87 5.36 -17.83
N ALA A 223 24.78 5.26 -18.81
CA ALA A 223 24.39 5.01 -20.19
C ALA A 223 23.73 3.63 -20.23
N GLY A 224 22.40 3.61 -20.25
CA GLY A 224 21.55 2.43 -20.40
C GLY A 224 20.76 2.53 -21.69
#